data_AF-A0A661AVW6-F1
#
_entry.id   AF-A0A661AVW6-F1
#
_cell.length_a   1.000
_cell.length_b   1.000
_cell.length_c   1.000
_cell.angle_alpha   90.00
_cell.angle_beta   90.00
_cell.angle_gamma   90.00
#
_symmetry.space_group_name_H-M   'P 1'
#
loop_
_entity.id
_entity.type
_entity.pdbx_description
1 polymer ?
#
loop_
_entity_poly.entity_id
_entity_poly.type
_entity_poly.pdbx_seq_one_letter_code
_entity_poly.pdbx_strand_id
1 'polypeptide(L)'
;MIKSICGVIFFSMLLITISFANSTGNMEKNISQAKKFVKLLDDGDFKSAAENFDGSMTAALPPDKLQEMWKSTTKKFGDFVDIVGTRTEKKSGYDIVFVTCRFENNTFDMKVVFNSAGQIAGLFFVPTQSGAKYQRPDYCDSSKFTERDVIIGEGKWKLHGKLTVPKGDGKFPAVILVHGSGPVDMDETIGPNKPFLDLACGLASNGIAVLRYNKRTYEYKQQMA
;
A
#
# COMPACT_ATOMS: atom_id res chain seq x y z
N MET A 1 52.62 20.34 42.27
CA MET A 1 51.68 21.44 41.96
C MET A 1 51.76 21.72 40.46
N ILE A 2 50.83 21.17 39.70
CA ILE A 2 50.85 21.11 38.23
C ILE A 2 50.08 22.34 37.70
N LYS A 3 50.71 23.12 36.83
CA LYS A 3 50.10 24.22 36.06
C LYS A 3 49.90 23.78 34.61
N SER A 4 48.74 24.19 34.07
CA SER A 4 48.43 24.47 32.66
C SER A 4 48.69 23.40 31.61
N ILE A 5 47.61 22.72 31.19
CA ILE A 5 47.38 22.38 29.79
C ILE A 5 45.93 22.78 29.47
N CYS A 6 45.78 23.90 28.78
CA CYS A 6 44.53 24.38 28.19
C CYS A 6 44.83 24.48 26.69
N GLY A 7 44.12 23.74 25.84
CA GLY A 7 44.30 23.86 24.40
C GLY A 7 43.72 22.72 23.59
N VAL A 8 42.63 23.05 22.89
CA VAL A 8 42.24 22.49 21.58
C VAL A 8 41.58 21.11 21.58
N ILE A 9 40.28 21.06 21.88
CA ILE A 9 39.31 20.22 21.15
C ILE A 9 37.97 20.98 21.09
N PHE A 10 37.77 21.81 20.07
CA PHE A 10 36.45 22.40 19.79
C PHE A 10 36.28 22.62 18.28
N PHE A 11 36.23 21.54 17.50
CA PHE A 11 35.81 21.63 16.09
C PHE A 11 35.29 20.29 15.57
N SER A 12 34.15 19.82 16.08
CA SER A 12 33.43 18.68 15.47
C SER A 12 31.97 18.58 15.98
N MET A 13 31.21 19.67 15.95
CA MET A 13 29.77 19.60 16.28
C MET A 13 28.93 20.58 15.45
N LEU A 14 29.27 20.74 14.16
CA LEU A 14 28.52 21.58 13.22
C LEU A 14 28.31 20.92 11.84
N LEU A 15 28.12 19.59 11.81
CA LEU A 15 27.86 18.83 10.57
C LEU A 15 26.65 17.88 10.65
N ILE A 16 25.99 17.74 11.80
CA ILE A 16 24.83 16.84 11.96
C ILE A 16 23.49 17.58 11.78
N THR A 17 23.44 18.90 11.95
CA THR A 17 22.19 19.68 11.85
C THR A 17 21.75 19.97 10.42
N ILE A 18 22.69 20.10 9.47
CA ILE A 18 22.38 20.43 8.07
C ILE A 18 21.67 19.27 7.36
N SER A 19 22.04 18.03 7.65
CA SER A 19 21.47 16.84 7.00
C SER A 19 20.01 16.58 7.40
N PHE A 20 19.62 16.89 8.64
CA PHE A 20 18.21 16.73 9.06
C PHE A 20 17.30 17.80 8.43
N ALA A 21 17.73 19.06 8.39
CA ALA A 21 16.96 20.15 7.79
C ALA A 21 16.79 20.01 6.26
N ASN A 22 17.82 19.52 5.55
CA ASN A 22 17.72 19.24 4.12
C ASN A 22 16.75 18.09 3.81
N SER A 23 16.65 17.09 4.70
CA SER A 23 15.77 15.94 4.48
C SER A 23 14.28 16.27 4.64
N THR A 24 13.93 17.17 5.56
CA THR A 24 12.53 17.62 5.75
C THR A 24 12.10 18.60 4.67
N GLY A 25 12.99 19.53 4.26
CA GLY A 25 12.71 20.45 3.16
C GLY A 25 12.46 19.76 1.82
N ASN A 26 13.22 18.69 1.52
CA ASN A 26 13.01 17.90 0.30
C ASN A 26 11.67 17.14 0.31
N MET A 27 11.28 16.57 1.46
CA MET A 27 10.01 15.85 1.57
C MET A 27 8.80 16.78 1.39
N GLU A 28 8.79 17.95 2.04
CA GLU A 28 7.72 18.95 1.88
C GLU A 28 7.59 19.42 0.42
N LYS A 29 8.73 19.67 -0.25
CA LYS A 29 8.76 19.98 -1.68
C LYS A 29 8.14 18.85 -2.52
N ASN A 30 8.52 17.61 -2.24
CA ASN A 30 8.02 16.44 -2.97
C ASN A 30 6.52 16.21 -2.72
N ILE A 31 6.01 16.48 -1.51
CA ILE A 31 4.57 16.47 -1.21
C ILE A 31 3.83 17.49 -2.09
N SER A 32 4.35 18.72 -2.16
CA SER A 32 3.78 19.78 -2.98
C SER A 32 3.79 19.42 -4.47
N GLN A 33 4.91 18.89 -4.98
CA GLN A 33 5.04 18.43 -6.35
C GLN A 33 4.08 17.28 -6.68
N ALA A 34 3.91 16.31 -5.76
CA ALA A 34 2.98 15.21 -5.96
C ALA A 34 1.52 15.67 -6.02
N LYS A 35 1.11 16.59 -5.13
CA LYS A 35 -0.24 17.19 -5.18
C LYS A 35 -0.46 17.98 -6.48
N LYS A 36 0.53 18.78 -6.89
CA LYS A 36 0.50 19.51 -8.17
C LYS A 36 0.36 18.55 -9.35
N PHE A 37 1.12 17.46 -9.34
CA PHE A 37 1.04 16.44 -10.38
C PHE A 37 -0.39 15.88 -10.52
N VAL A 38 -1.04 15.51 -9.41
CA VAL A 38 -2.45 15.04 -9.44
C VAL A 38 -3.36 16.10 -10.05
N LYS A 39 -3.20 17.37 -9.65
CA LYS A 39 -4.04 18.45 -10.16
C LYS A 39 -3.85 18.69 -11.65
N LEU A 40 -2.61 18.57 -12.16
CA LEU A 40 -2.35 18.65 -13.60
C LEU A 40 -3.01 17.52 -14.39
N LEU A 41 -3.11 16.30 -13.82
CA LEU A 41 -3.86 15.21 -14.45
C LEU A 41 -5.35 15.54 -14.55
N ASP A 42 -5.92 16.06 -13.45
CA ASP A 42 -7.31 16.51 -13.38
C ASP A 42 -7.60 17.66 -14.35
N ASP A 43 -6.68 18.62 -14.48
CA ASP A 43 -6.77 19.74 -15.44
C ASP A 43 -6.53 19.30 -16.90
N GLY A 44 -6.15 18.05 -17.14
CA GLY A 44 -5.83 17.53 -18.47
C GLY A 44 -4.49 18.05 -19.04
N ASP A 45 -3.65 18.68 -18.22
CA ASP A 45 -2.33 19.18 -18.60
C ASP A 45 -1.25 18.09 -18.42
N PHE A 46 -1.36 17.04 -19.23
CA PHE A 46 -0.45 15.90 -19.20
C PHE A 46 0.97 16.25 -19.63
N LYS A 47 1.13 17.32 -20.41
CA LYS A 47 2.44 17.79 -20.85
C LYS A 47 3.22 18.33 -19.64
N SER A 48 2.63 19.28 -18.90
CA SER A 48 3.30 19.82 -17.70
C SER A 48 3.35 18.82 -16.56
N ALA A 49 2.43 17.86 -16.47
CA ALA A 49 2.52 16.77 -15.52
C ALA A 49 3.79 15.91 -15.73
N ALA A 50 4.17 15.66 -16.99
CA ALA A 50 5.30 14.82 -17.35
C ALA A 50 6.66 15.54 -17.35
N GLU A 51 6.71 16.89 -17.23
CA GLU A 51 7.95 17.67 -17.29
C GLU A 51 8.98 17.28 -16.21
N ASN A 52 8.51 16.84 -15.03
CA ASN A 52 9.39 16.45 -13.92
C ASN A 52 9.66 14.94 -13.87
N PHE A 53 9.38 14.19 -14.94
CA PHE A 53 9.72 12.77 -15.01
C PHE A 53 11.23 12.60 -15.18
N ASP A 54 11.76 11.51 -14.63
CA ASP A 54 13.11 11.09 -15.01
C ASP A 54 13.12 10.49 -16.44
N GLY A 55 14.31 10.18 -16.96
CA GLY A 55 14.45 9.66 -18.32
C GLY A 55 13.71 8.32 -18.53
N SER A 56 13.65 7.48 -17.50
CA SER A 56 12.98 6.17 -17.56
C SER A 56 11.46 6.35 -17.61
N MET A 57 10.92 7.21 -16.74
CA MET A 57 9.51 7.55 -16.71
C MET A 57 9.05 8.27 -17.97
N THR A 58 9.87 9.16 -18.53
CA THR A 58 9.56 9.84 -19.80
C THR A 58 9.44 8.85 -20.95
N ALA A 59 10.31 7.84 -21.00
CA ALA A 59 10.26 6.80 -22.03
C ALA A 59 9.08 5.82 -21.83
N ALA A 60 8.77 5.48 -20.58
CA ALA A 60 7.74 4.49 -20.25
C ALA A 60 6.31 5.06 -20.23
N LEU A 61 6.15 6.31 -19.82
CA LEU A 61 4.87 6.99 -19.62
C LEU A 61 4.90 8.44 -20.16
N PRO A 62 5.14 8.64 -21.47
CA PRO A 62 5.06 9.97 -22.10
C PRO A 62 3.65 10.60 -21.96
N PRO A 63 3.48 11.91 -22.25
CA PRO A 63 2.23 12.63 -22.01
C PRO A 63 0.96 12.00 -22.61
N ASP A 64 1.05 11.41 -23.80
CA ASP A 64 -0.03 10.68 -24.47
C ASP A 64 -0.42 9.41 -23.70
N LYS A 65 0.57 8.62 -23.27
CA LYS A 65 0.35 7.43 -22.43
C LYS A 65 -0.19 7.79 -21.04
N LEU A 66 0.27 8.90 -20.47
CA LEU A 66 -0.22 9.43 -19.20
C LEU A 66 -1.69 9.85 -19.32
N GLN A 67 -2.07 10.49 -20.43
CA GLN A 67 -3.45 10.82 -20.74
C GLN A 67 -4.32 9.57 -20.88
N GLU A 68 -3.87 8.55 -21.61
CA GLU A 68 -4.58 7.28 -21.75
C GLU A 68 -4.78 6.59 -20.39
N MET A 69 -3.74 6.56 -19.56
CA MET A 69 -3.80 6.02 -18.20
C MET A 69 -4.85 6.76 -17.36
N TRP A 70 -4.83 8.09 -17.36
CA TRP A 70 -5.79 8.89 -16.59
C TRP A 70 -7.24 8.72 -17.07
N LYS A 71 -7.46 8.69 -18.39
CA LYS A 71 -8.77 8.39 -19.00
C LYS A 71 -9.29 7.00 -18.61
N SER A 72 -8.41 6.00 -18.60
CA SER A 72 -8.77 4.64 -18.16
C SER A 72 -9.16 4.60 -16.68
N THR A 73 -8.42 5.33 -15.84
CA THR A 73 -8.71 5.46 -14.40
C THR A 73 -10.06 6.12 -14.15
N THR A 74 -10.33 7.28 -14.75
CA THR A 74 -11.60 8.02 -14.59
C THR A 74 -12.78 7.25 -15.18
N LYS A 75 -12.62 6.58 -16.32
CA LYS A 75 -13.64 5.67 -16.86
C LYS A 75 -14.02 4.54 -15.89
N LYS A 76 -13.05 4.03 -15.12
CA LYS A 76 -13.27 2.90 -14.21
C LYS A 76 -13.81 3.33 -12.84
N PHE A 77 -13.35 4.45 -12.30
CA PHE A 77 -13.63 4.86 -10.93
C PHE A 77 -14.53 6.10 -10.82
N GLY A 78 -14.98 6.65 -11.95
CA GLY A 78 -15.71 7.91 -12.01
C GLY A 78 -14.77 9.12 -12.06
N ASP A 79 -15.34 10.31 -12.06
CA ASP A 79 -14.57 11.55 -12.12
C ASP A 79 -13.73 11.76 -10.85
N PHE A 80 -12.63 12.48 -10.98
CA PHE A 80 -11.82 12.88 -9.84
C PHE A 80 -12.57 13.93 -9.02
N VAL A 81 -12.61 13.74 -7.70
CA VAL A 81 -13.32 14.65 -6.78
C VAL A 81 -12.33 15.56 -6.10
N ASP A 82 -11.40 15.00 -5.30
CA ASP A 82 -10.41 15.78 -4.56
C ASP A 82 -9.26 14.92 -3.98
N ILE A 83 -8.25 15.64 -3.45
CA ILE A 83 -7.19 15.05 -2.63
C ILE A 83 -7.61 15.12 -1.16
N VAL A 84 -7.78 13.97 -0.52
CA VAL A 84 -8.25 13.90 0.88
C VAL A 84 -7.12 13.71 1.89
N GLY A 85 -5.88 13.47 1.44
CA GLY A 85 -4.74 13.32 2.32
C GLY A 85 -3.43 12.99 1.61
N THR A 86 -2.35 13.00 2.38
CA THR A 86 -1.03 12.54 1.95
C THR A 86 -0.33 11.78 3.06
N ARG A 87 0.44 10.76 2.69
CA ARG A 87 1.40 10.11 3.59
C ARG A 87 2.72 9.89 2.85
N THR A 88 3.80 9.72 3.61
CA THR A 88 5.15 9.62 3.05
C THR A 88 5.89 8.41 3.58
N GLU A 89 6.72 7.81 2.74
CA GLU A 89 7.70 6.79 3.10
C GLU A 89 9.06 7.15 2.50
N LYS A 90 10.14 6.67 3.11
CA LYS A 90 11.49 6.72 2.54
C LYS A 90 12.00 5.30 2.37
N LYS A 91 12.40 4.91 1.15
CA LYS A 91 12.88 3.56 0.87
C LYS A 91 14.03 3.59 -0.13
N SER A 92 15.16 2.98 0.24
CA SER A 92 16.33 2.80 -0.63
C SER A 92 16.79 4.09 -1.33
N GLY A 93 16.75 5.23 -0.64
CA GLY A 93 17.16 6.53 -1.18
C GLY A 93 16.09 7.28 -1.99
N TYR A 94 14.91 6.70 -2.19
CA TYR A 94 13.76 7.37 -2.79
C TYR A 94 12.84 7.96 -1.73
N ASP A 95 12.33 9.14 -2.03
CA ASP A 95 11.20 9.72 -1.29
C ASP A 95 9.91 9.26 -1.96
N ILE A 96 8.97 8.75 -1.18
CA ILE A 96 7.70 8.21 -1.69
C ILE A 96 6.58 9.02 -1.08
N VAL A 97 5.78 9.65 -1.93
CA VAL A 97 4.57 10.37 -1.52
C VAL A 97 3.36 9.60 -2.02
N PHE A 98 2.46 9.26 -1.12
CA PHE A 98 1.17 8.70 -1.43
C PHE A 98 0.13 9.81 -1.32
N VAL A 99 -0.49 10.16 -2.45
CA VAL A 99 -1.56 11.14 -2.50
C VAL A 99 -2.89 10.40 -2.51
N THR A 100 -3.68 10.54 -1.44
CA THR A 100 -4.99 9.89 -1.36
C THR A 100 -5.99 10.66 -2.22
N CYS A 101 -6.35 10.05 -3.34
CA CYS A 101 -7.22 10.61 -4.36
C CYS A 101 -8.60 9.98 -4.23
N ARG A 102 -9.63 10.82 -4.07
CA ARG A 102 -11.03 10.40 -4.06
C ARG A 102 -11.62 10.61 -5.45
N PHE A 103 -12.24 9.56 -5.96
CA PHE A 103 -13.05 9.54 -7.18
C PHE A 103 -14.50 9.23 -6.77
N GLU A 104 -15.45 9.43 -7.67
CA GLU A 104 -16.88 9.21 -7.36
C GLU A 104 -17.17 7.82 -6.80
N ASN A 105 -16.51 6.78 -7.33
CA ASN A 105 -16.82 5.38 -6.99
C ASN A 105 -15.71 4.69 -6.18
N ASN A 106 -14.59 5.36 -5.91
CA ASN A 106 -13.48 4.72 -5.20
C ASN A 106 -12.50 5.74 -4.59
N THR A 107 -11.68 5.30 -3.63
CA THR A 107 -10.56 6.09 -3.08
C THR A 107 -9.30 5.24 -3.09
N PHE A 108 -8.21 5.78 -3.63
CA PHE A 108 -6.91 5.10 -3.69
C PHE A 108 -5.77 6.07 -3.42
N ASP A 109 -4.59 5.54 -3.10
CA ASP A 109 -3.38 6.33 -3.03
C ASP A 109 -2.67 6.29 -4.40
N MET A 110 -2.40 7.46 -4.98
CA MET A 110 -1.43 7.58 -6.07
C MET A 110 -0.04 7.71 -5.45
N LYS A 111 0.74 6.64 -5.57
CA LYS A 111 2.12 6.53 -5.10
C LYS A 111 3.05 7.18 -6.13
N VAL A 112 3.61 8.33 -5.77
CA VAL A 112 4.60 9.08 -6.55
C VAL A 112 5.97 8.86 -5.91
N VAL A 113 6.90 8.30 -6.67
CA VAL A 113 8.26 7.97 -6.22
C VAL A 113 9.22 9.01 -6.78
N PHE A 114 9.97 9.69 -5.91
CA PHE A 114 10.95 10.70 -6.26
C PHE A 114 12.37 10.16 -6.08
N ASN A 115 13.20 10.34 -7.11
CA ASN A 115 14.64 10.07 -7.02
C ASN A 115 15.37 11.18 -6.24
N SER A 116 16.68 11.03 -6.05
CA SER A 116 17.50 12.01 -5.32
C SER A 116 17.59 13.40 -5.98
N ALA A 117 17.26 13.51 -7.26
CA ALA A 117 17.18 14.78 -7.99
C ALA A 117 15.79 15.47 -7.83
N GLY A 118 14.83 14.83 -7.16
CA GLY A 118 13.45 15.32 -7.04
C GLY A 118 12.62 15.13 -8.30
N GLN A 119 13.04 14.25 -9.21
CA GLN A 119 12.26 13.85 -10.38
C GLN A 119 11.39 12.65 -10.05
N ILE A 120 10.23 12.55 -10.70
CA ILE A 120 9.33 11.41 -10.57
C ILE A 120 9.96 10.24 -11.34
N ALA A 121 10.31 9.19 -10.59
CA ALA A 121 10.94 7.96 -11.07
C ALA A 121 9.98 6.76 -11.05
N GLY A 122 8.76 6.94 -10.54
CA GLY A 122 7.76 5.89 -10.51
C GLY A 122 6.37 6.41 -10.14
N LEU A 123 5.36 5.81 -10.74
CA LEU A 123 3.96 6.14 -10.52
C LEU A 123 3.13 4.86 -10.39
N PHE A 124 2.36 4.72 -9.31
CA PHE A 124 1.52 3.55 -9.08
C PHE A 124 0.20 3.94 -8.43
N PHE A 125 -0.90 3.29 -8.82
CA PHE A 125 -2.14 3.31 -8.07
C PHE A 125 -2.15 2.15 -7.07
N VAL A 126 -2.29 2.46 -5.79
CA VAL A 126 -2.32 1.45 -4.72
C VAL A 126 -3.53 1.69 -3.82
N PRO A 127 -4.07 0.64 -3.17
CA PRO A 127 -5.15 0.80 -2.19
C PRO A 127 -4.76 1.82 -1.13
N THR A 128 -5.71 2.68 -0.75
CA THR A 128 -5.44 3.67 0.30
C THR A 128 -5.25 2.99 1.66
N GLN A 129 -4.28 3.49 2.42
CA GLN A 129 -4.12 3.17 3.85
C GLN A 129 -4.77 4.22 4.75
N SER A 130 -5.46 5.21 4.16
CA SER A 130 -6.15 6.28 4.87
C SER A 130 -7.39 5.73 5.59
N GLY A 131 -7.20 5.22 6.81
CA GLY A 131 -8.16 5.23 7.92
C GLY A 131 -9.46 4.43 7.81
N ALA A 132 -9.88 3.99 6.63
CA ALA A 132 -11.03 3.12 6.47
C ALA A 132 -10.76 1.82 7.26
N LYS A 133 -11.57 1.59 8.29
CA LYS A 133 -11.52 0.33 9.04
C LYS A 133 -12.36 -0.68 8.29
N TYR A 134 -11.85 -1.90 8.18
CA TYR A 134 -12.63 -3.02 7.69
C TYR A 134 -13.98 -3.08 8.42
N GLN A 135 -15.05 -3.15 7.64
CA GLN A 135 -16.40 -3.42 8.13
C GLN A 135 -16.83 -4.75 7.56
N ARG A 136 -17.37 -5.59 8.44
CA ARG A 136 -17.90 -6.88 8.05
C ARG A 136 -19.20 -6.66 7.26
N PRO A 137 -19.40 -7.33 6.12
CA PRO A 137 -20.57 -7.12 5.27
C PRO A 137 -21.86 -7.63 5.93
N ASP A 138 -23.01 -7.02 5.59
CA ASP A 138 -24.31 -7.31 6.22
C ASP A 138 -24.78 -8.77 6.04
N TYR A 139 -24.35 -9.44 4.97
CA TYR A 139 -24.67 -10.85 4.73
C TYR A 139 -23.91 -11.82 5.66
N CYS A 140 -22.94 -11.32 6.44
CA CYS A 140 -22.10 -12.11 7.30
C CYS A 140 -22.78 -12.35 8.65
N ASP A 141 -23.33 -13.55 8.84
CA ASP A 141 -23.95 -13.95 10.10
C ASP A 141 -22.97 -14.77 10.96
N SER A 142 -22.18 -14.07 11.77
CA SER A 142 -21.19 -14.71 12.65
C SER A 142 -21.79 -15.63 13.71
N SER A 143 -23.12 -15.58 13.93
CA SER A 143 -23.77 -16.51 14.86
C SER A 143 -23.85 -17.93 14.30
N LYS A 144 -23.77 -18.11 12.98
CA LYS A 144 -23.97 -19.38 12.26
C LYS A 144 -22.72 -20.23 12.06
N PHE A 145 -21.55 -19.76 12.43
CA PHE A 145 -20.30 -20.52 12.28
C PHE A 145 -19.36 -20.30 13.45
N THR A 146 -18.28 -21.08 13.48
CA THR A 146 -17.13 -20.86 14.37
C THR A 146 -15.87 -20.74 13.53
N GLU A 147 -14.88 -20.03 14.05
CA GLU A 147 -13.56 -19.94 13.42
C GLU A 147 -12.50 -20.49 14.37
N ARG A 148 -11.55 -21.23 13.83
CA ARG A 148 -10.38 -21.70 14.60
C ARG A 148 -9.11 -21.54 13.78
N ASP A 149 -8.02 -21.22 14.48
CA ASP A 149 -6.71 -21.19 13.88
C ASP A 149 -6.25 -22.60 13.54
N VAL A 150 -5.58 -22.74 12.40
CA VAL A 150 -5.03 -23.99 11.91
C VAL A 150 -3.62 -23.76 11.36
N ILE A 151 -2.84 -24.83 11.36
CA ILE A 151 -1.53 -24.87 10.71
C ILE A 151 -1.62 -25.83 9.53
N ILE A 152 -1.27 -25.36 8.34
CA ILE A 152 -1.30 -26.15 7.11
C ILE A 152 0.11 -26.63 6.78
N GLY A 153 0.25 -27.94 6.63
CA GLY A 153 1.52 -28.61 6.35
C GLY A 153 2.39 -28.78 7.60
N GLU A 154 3.61 -29.26 7.37
CA GLU A 154 4.54 -29.67 8.42
C GLU A 154 5.93 -29.06 8.22
N GLY A 155 6.77 -29.13 9.26
CA GLY A 155 8.17 -28.73 9.19
C GLY A 155 8.38 -27.23 8.98
N LYS A 156 9.45 -26.89 8.24
CA LYS A 156 9.96 -25.51 8.08
C LYS A 156 8.97 -24.56 7.39
N TRP A 157 8.09 -25.07 6.52
CA TRP A 157 7.26 -24.26 5.62
C TRP A 157 5.75 -24.35 5.93
N LYS A 158 5.41 -24.65 7.18
CA LYS A 158 4.02 -24.68 7.66
C LYS A 158 3.37 -23.30 7.58
N LEU A 159 2.09 -23.24 7.21
CA LEU A 159 1.39 -21.98 6.97
C LEU A 159 0.31 -21.76 8.02
N HIS A 160 0.27 -20.57 8.62
CA HIS A 160 -0.85 -20.19 9.50
C HIS A 160 -2.11 -20.01 8.66
N GLY A 161 -3.25 -20.45 9.19
CA GLY A 161 -4.54 -20.26 8.55
C GLY A 161 -5.69 -20.28 9.53
N LYS A 162 -6.89 -20.17 8.97
CA LYS A 162 -8.15 -20.15 9.71
C LYS A 162 -9.16 -21.04 9.01
N LEU A 163 -9.79 -21.90 9.78
CA LEU A 163 -10.90 -22.73 9.32
C LEU A 163 -12.20 -22.17 9.89
N THR A 164 -13.08 -21.72 9.00
CA THR A 164 -14.43 -21.21 9.29
C THR A 164 -15.43 -22.35 9.04
N VAL A 165 -16.13 -22.81 10.07
CA VAL A 165 -17.01 -23.99 10.02
C VAL A 165 -18.43 -23.63 10.44
N PRO A 166 -19.45 -23.91 9.61
CA PRO A 166 -20.85 -23.73 10.00
C PRO A 166 -21.18 -24.50 11.29
N LYS A 167 -22.10 -23.96 12.09
CA LYS A 167 -22.64 -24.66 13.26
C LYS A 167 -23.71 -25.66 12.81
N GLY A 168 -23.80 -26.78 13.52
CA GLY A 168 -24.75 -27.87 13.27
C GLY A 168 -24.07 -29.23 13.12
N ASP A 169 -24.89 -30.27 12.97
CA ASP A 169 -24.44 -31.67 13.06
C ASP A 169 -23.93 -32.24 11.72
N GLY A 170 -23.92 -31.44 10.66
CA GLY A 170 -23.68 -31.89 9.30
C GLY A 170 -22.20 -32.06 8.92
N LYS A 171 -21.94 -32.97 7.97
CA LYS A 171 -20.79 -32.81 7.08
C LYS A 171 -21.07 -31.63 6.16
N PHE A 172 -20.23 -30.61 6.21
CA PHE A 172 -20.35 -29.45 5.34
C PHE A 172 -19.50 -29.64 4.07
N PRO A 173 -19.97 -29.22 2.89
CA PRO A 173 -19.07 -28.98 1.77
C PRO A 173 -17.99 -27.98 2.19
N ALA A 174 -16.78 -28.13 1.64
CA ALA A 174 -15.64 -27.31 1.99
C ALA A 174 -15.02 -26.64 0.77
N VAL A 175 -14.61 -25.38 0.94
CA VAL A 175 -13.86 -24.61 -0.06
C VAL A 175 -12.52 -24.19 0.55
N ILE A 176 -11.46 -24.26 -0.26
CA ILE A 176 -10.14 -23.70 0.09
C ILE A 176 -9.94 -22.46 -0.77
N LEU A 177 -9.72 -21.31 -0.14
CA LEU A 177 -9.40 -20.08 -0.87
C LEU A 177 -7.90 -20.04 -1.17
N VAL A 178 -7.55 -19.96 -2.44
CA VAL A 178 -6.17 -19.97 -2.93
C VAL A 178 -5.87 -18.61 -3.54
N HIS A 179 -4.87 -17.93 -2.98
CA HIS A 179 -4.43 -16.59 -3.39
C HIS A 179 -3.95 -16.54 -4.84
N GLY A 180 -3.99 -15.33 -5.40
CA GLY A 180 -3.38 -15.01 -6.70
C GLY A 180 -1.86 -14.74 -6.63
N SER A 181 -1.40 -13.75 -7.39
CA SER A 181 0.00 -13.34 -7.48
C SER A 181 0.44 -12.53 -6.24
N GLY A 182 1.76 -12.48 -5.99
CA GLY A 182 2.35 -11.67 -4.90
C GLY A 182 2.28 -12.29 -3.50
N PRO A 183 2.80 -11.61 -2.47
CA PRO A 183 2.77 -12.05 -1.08
C PRO A 183 1.49 -11.56 -0.36
N VAL A 184 0.51 -12.46 -0.18
CA VAL A 184 -0.79 -12.13 0.40
C VAL A 184 -1.12 -12.97 1.65
N ASP A 185 -1.83 -12.37 2.62
CA ASP A 185 -2.29 -13.02 3.85
C ASP A 185 -3.58 -13.81 3.63
N MET A 186 -4.00 -14.57 4.64
CA MET A 186 -5.22 -15.40 4.60
C MET A 186 -6.54 -14.65 4.37
N ASP A 187 -6.54 -13.32 4.49
CA ASP A 187 -7.72 -12.47 4.31
C ASP A 187 -7.76 -11.84 2.90
N GLU A 188 -6.72 -12.04 2.09
CA GLU A 188 -6.48 -11.30 0.84
C GLU A 188 -6.51 -9.78 1.09
N THR A 189 -5.86 -9.31 2.17
CA THR A 189 -5.98 -7.92 2.65
C THR A 189 -5.48 -6.90 1.61
N ILE A 190 -6.38 -5.99 1.21
CA ILE A 190 -6.13 -4.92 0.23
C ILE A 190 -6.70 -3.62 0.82
N GLY A 191 -5.84 -2.85 1.50
CA GLY A 191 -6.29 -1.67 2.25
C GLY A 191 -7.30 -2.06 3.33
N PRO A 192 -8.51 -1.46 3.37
CA PRO A 192 -9.56 -1.86 4.30
C PRO A 192 -10.28 -3.17 3.92
N ASN A 193 -10.09 -3.66 2.69
CA ASN A 193 -10.86 -4.77 2.15
C ASN A 193 -10.22 -6.09 2.54
N LYS A 194 -11.05 -7.10 2.84
CA LYS A 194 -10.62 -8.46 3.16
C LYS A 194 -11.46 -9.49 2.38
N PRO A 195 -11.34 -9.56 1.05
CA PRO A 195 -12.23 -10.34 0.19
C PRO A 195 -12.31 -11.83 0.56
N PHE A 196 -11.21 -12.44 1.00
CA PHE A 196 -11.25 -13.85 1.42
C PHE A 196 -11.97 -14.02 2.75
N LEU A 197 -11.81 -13.09 3.69
CA LEU A 197 -12.58 -13.09 4.94
C LEU A 197 -14.08 -12.91 4.66
N ASP A 198 -14.42 -12.01 3.75
CA ASP A 198 -15.79 -11.73 3.32
C ASP A 198 -16.45 -12.96 2.68
N LEU A 199 -15.73 -13.62 1.77
CA LEU A 199 -16.18 -14.88 1.15
C LEU A 199 -16.34 -16.00 2.18
N ALA A 200 -15.35 -16.19 3.07
CA ALA A 200 -15.43 -17.21 4.11
C ALA A 200 -16.64 -17.00 5.02
N CYS A 201 -16.92 -15.76 5.39
CA CYS A 201 -18.09 -15.49 6.19
C CYS A 201 -19.39 -15.79 5.45
N GLY A 202 -19.55 -15.28 4.22
CA GLY A 202 -20.77 -15.49 3.43
C GLY A 202 -21.03 -16.97 3.17
N LEU A 203 -20.00 -17.73 2.79
CA LEU A 203 -20.08 -19.17 2.55
C LEU A 203 -20.41 -19.94 3.83
N ALA A 204 -19.74 -19.65 4.95
CA ALA A 204 -20.00 -20.33 6.22
C ALA A 204 -21.38 -20.01 6.80
N SER A 205 -21.86 -18.77 6.64
CA SER A 205 -23.23 -18.38 6.98
C SER A 205 -24.29 -19.18 6.20
N ASN A 206 -23.90 -19.76 5.06
CA ASN A 206 -24.73 -20.58 4.17
C ASN A 206 -24.35 -22.07 4.16
N GLY A 207 -23.69 -22.57 5.22
CA GLY A 207 -23.46 -24.00 5.39
C GLY A 207 -22.26 -24.58 4.64
N ILE A 208 -21.32 -23.73 4.18
CA ILE A 208 -20.09 -24.17 3.50
C ILE A 208 -18.88 -23.87 4.40
N ALA A 209 -18.10 -24.89 4.75
CA ALA A 209 -16.85 -24.68 5.48
C ALA A 209 -15.79 -24.04 4.58
N VAL A 210 -15.00 -23.12 5.12
CA VAL A 210 -13.98 -22.41 4.34
C VAL A 210 -12.64 -22.44 5.05
N LEU A 211 -11.61 -22.89 4.34
CA LEU A 211 -10.22 -22.81 4.76
C LEU A 211 -9.53 -21.63 4.06
N ARG A 212 -8.89 -20.80 4.87
CA ARG A 212 -8.02 -19.70 4.45
C ARG A 212 -6.66 -19.85 5.12
N TYR A 213 -5.58 -19.42 4.48
CA TYR A 213 -4.23 -19.60 5.01
C TYR A 213 -3.29 -18.51 4.48
N ASN A 214 -2.19 -18.20 5.16
CA ASN A 214 -1.20 -17.27 4.63
C ASN A 214 -0.47 -17.90 3.46
N LYS A 215 -0.25 -17.15 2.38
CA LYS A 215 0.61 -17.62 1.30
C LYS A 215 2.06 -17.73 1.79
N ARG A 216 2.80 -18.71 1.27
CA ARG A 216 4.22 -18.92 1.62
C ARG A 216 5.09 -17.67 1.43
N THR A 217 4.87 -16.93 0.34
CA THR A 217 5.58 -15.67 0.06
C THR A 217 5.18 -14.54 1.02
N TYR A 218 4.05 -14.64 1.71
CA TYR A 218 3.64 -13.72 2.76
C TYR A 218 4.20 -14.11 4.13
N GLU A 219 4.11 -15.39 4.48
CA GLU A 219 4.58 -15.93 5.76
C GLU A 219 6.11 -15.81 5.89
N TYR A 220 6.84 -16.08 4.80
CA TYR A 220 8.29 -16.18 4.78
C TYR A 220 8.94 -15.12 3.89
N LYS A 221 8.42 -13.89 3.94
CA LYS A 221 8.88 -12.76 3.11
C LYS A 221 10.40 -12.61 3.11
N GLN A 222 11.05 -12.75 4.26
CA GLN A 222 12.50 -12.56 4.40
C GLN A 222 13.31 -13.70 3.78
N GLN A 223 12.81 -14.94 3.86
CA GLN A 223 13.49 -16.11 3.32
C GLN A 223 13.25 -16.33 1.82
N MET A 224 12.31 -15.56 1.24
CA MET A 224 11.92 -15.63 -0.18
C MET A 224 12.16 -14.32 -0.94
N ALA A 225 12.80 -13.33 -0.31
CA ALA A 225 13.18 -12.05 -0.92
C ALA A 225 14.50 -12.14 -1.69
#